data_AF-A0A8T5USH9-F1
#
_entry.id   AF-A0A8T5USH9-F1
#
_cell.length_a   1.000
_cell.length_b   1.000
_cell.length_c   1.000
_cell.angle_alpha   90.00
_cell.angle_beta   90.00
_cell.angle_gamma   90.00
#
_symmetry.space_group_name_H-M   'P 1'
#
loop_
_entity.id
_entity.type
_entity.pdbx_description
1 polymer ?
#
loop_
_entity_poly.entity_id
_entity_poly.type
_entity_poly.pdbx_seq_one_letter_code
_entity_poly.pdbx_strand_id
1 'polypeptide(L)' 'MKLNNVSVQEVKGSFYIYIPKIWVKEMNIKKGDKLSWNVKEGNHKSLILKINGDKNV' A
#
# COMPACT_ATOMS: atom_id res chain seq x y z
N MET A 1 3.74 -8.40 10.32
CA MET A 1 2.35 -8.62 9.84
C MET A 1 2.44 -9.34 8.50
N LYS A 2 1.88 -10.56 8.36
CA LYS A 2 1.90 -11.28 7.07
C LYS A 2 0.83 -10.70 6.15
N LEU A 3 1.20 -10.33 4.94
CA LEU A 3 0.25 -9.93 3.91
C LEU A 3 -0.60 -11.15 3.53
N ASN A 4 -1.86 -11.16 3.98
CA ASN A 4 -2.88 -11.95 3.31
C ASN A 4 -3.11 -11.29 1.94
N ASN A 5 -2.95 -12.06 0.87
CA ASN A 5 -2.99 -11.66 -0.53
C ASN A 5 -3.84 -10.40 -0.80
N VAL A 6 -3.22 -9.35 -1.33
CA VAL A 6 -3.93 -8.18 -1.86
C VAL A 6 -4.40 -8.47 -3.28
N SER A 7 -5.68 -8.23 -3.56
CA SER A 7 -6.23 -8.37 -4.91
C SER A 7 -5.92 -7.13 -5.74
N VAL A 8 -5.52 -7.38 -6.99
CA VAL A 8 -5.35 -6.35 -8.02
C VAL A 8 -6.52 -6.49 -9.00
N GLN A 9 -7.18 -5.38 -9.31
CA GLN A 9 -8.28 -5.33 -10.27
C GLN A 9 -7.95 -4.35 -11.40
N GLU A 10 -8.08 -4.81 -12.65
CA GLU A 10 -8.00 -3.93 -13.81
C GLU A 10 -9.37 -3.31 -14.11
N VAL A 11 -9.41 -2.00 -14.30
CA VAL A 11 -10.61 -1.26 -14.68
C VAL A 11 -10.22 -0.19 -15.70
N LYS A 12 -10.68 -0.32 -16.95
CA LYS A 12 -10.50 0.67 -18.03
C LYS A 12 -9.02 1.09 -18.26
N GLY A 13 -8.10 0.12 -18.28
CA GLY A 13 -6.67 0.39 -18.46
C GLY A 13 -5.95 0.94 -17.23
N SER A 14 -6.63 1.02 -16.09
CA SER A 14 -6.05 1.36 -14.78
C SER A 14 -6.06 0.15 -13.85
N PHE A 15 -5.07 0.06 -12.97
CA PHE A 15 -5.00 -0.98 -11.94
C PHE A 15 -5.36 -0.41 -10.57
N TYR A 16 -6.23 -1.11 -9.86
CA TYR A 16 -6.69 -0.77 -8.52
C TYR A 16 -6.26 -1.86 -7.55
N ILE A 17 -5.78 -1.45 -6.39
CA ILE A 17 -5.41 -2.36 -5.29
C ILE A 17 -6.34 -2.07 -4.13
N TYR A 18 -7.00 -3.10 -3.62
CA TYR A 18 -7.79 -2.96 -2.40
C TYR A 18 -6.86 -2.81 -1.19
N ILE A 19 -7.09 -1.77 -0.38
CA ILE A 19 -6.39 -1.55 0.88
C ILE A 19 -7.31 -2.00 2.02
N PRO A 20 -6.93 -3.04 2.79
CA PRO A 20 -7.70 -3.49 3.94
C PRO A 20 -7.98 -2.35 4.93
N LYS A 21 -9.23 -2.27 5.41
CA LYS A 21 -9.66 -1.26 6.40
C LYS A 21 -8.78 -1.21 7.65
N ILE A 22 -8.22 -2.35 8.06
CA ILE A 22 -7.31 -2.45 9.21
C ILE A 22 -6.05 -1.61 8.98
N TRP A 23 -5.44 -1.70 7.80
CA TRP A 23 -4.25 -0.89 7.48
C TRP A 23 -4.58 0.59 7.40
N VAL A 24 -5.75 0.94 6.85
CA VAL A 24 -6.21 2.34 6.81
C VAL A 24 -6.27 2.92 8.23
N LYS A 25 -6.79 2.15 9.20
CA LYS A 25 -6.86 2.57 10.60
C LYS A 25 -5.49 2.62 11.26
N GLU A 26 -4.71 1.55 11.18
CA GLU A 26 -3.41 1.42 11.86
C GLU A 26 -2.36 2.40 11.33
N MET A 27 -2.39 2.69 10.03
CA MET A 27 -1.46 3.61 9.37
C MET A 27 -2.02 5.03 9.23
N ASN A 28 -3.24 5.30 9.68
CA ASN A 28 -3.92 6.59 9.55
C ASN A 28 -3.95 7.11 8.09
N ILE A 29 -4.22 6.22 7.13
CA ILE A 29 -4.27 6.57 5.70
C ILE A 29 -5.55 7.36 5.43
N LYS A 30 -5.42 8.48 4.73
CA LYS A 30 -6.52 9.36 4.32
C LYS A 30 -6.72 9.34 2.82
N LYS A 31 -7.93 9.72 2.39
CA LYS A 31 -8.23 9.91 0.96
C LYS A 31 -7.32 11.00 0.41
N GLY A 32 -6.57 10.67 -0.65
CA GLY A 32 -5.61 11.56 -1.30
C GLY A 32 -4.15 11.29 -0.93
N ASP A 33 -3.89 10.47 0.10
CA ASP A 33 -2.54 10.07 0.45
C ASP A 33 -1.90 9.28 -0.70
N LYS A 34 -0.63 9.59 -0.99
CA LYS A 34 0.18 8.82 -1.93
C LYS A 34 0.85 7.68 -1.16
N LEU A 35 0.79 6.48 -1.71
CA LEU A 35 1.36 5.28 -1.09
C LEU A 35 2.42 4.66 -2.00
N SER A 36 3.46 4.09 -1.41
CA SER A 36 4.48 3.30 -2.11
C SER A 36 4.59 1.90 -1.55
N TRP A 37 4.78 0.93 -2.44
CA TRP A 37 5.08 -0.45 -2.09
C TRP A 37 6.57 -0.69 -2.32
N ASN A 38 7.31 -1.01 -1.26
CA ASN A 38 8.72 -1.33 -1.36
C ASN A 38 8.93 -2.83 -1.17
N VAL A 39 9.62 -3.46 -2.11
CA VAL A 39 10.15 -4.82 -1.96
C VAL A 39 11.47 -4.70 -1.22
N LYS A 40 11.67 -5.44 -0.13
CA LYS A 40 12.97 -5.48 0.53
C LYS A 40 13.90 -6.36 -0.32
N GLU A 41 15.05 -5.82 -0.72
CA GLU A 41 16.04 -6.51 -1.54
C GLU A 41 16.35 -7.92 -0.97
N GLY A 42 16.31 -8.93 -1.83
CA GLY A 42 16.49 -10.34 -1.45
C GLY A 42 15.27 -11.04 -0.84
N ASN A 43 14.16 -10.35 -0.56
CA ASN A 43 12.93 -10.96 -0.03
C ASN A 43 11.67 -10.55 -0.80
N HIS A 44 11.44 -11.23 -1.93
CA HIS A 44 10.23 -11.11 -2.75
C HIS A 44 8.94 -11.57 -2.05
N LYS A 45 9.03 -12.18 -0.86
CA LYS A 45 7.86 -12.66 -0.10
C LYS A 45 7.25 -11.59 0.80
N SER A 46 7.84 -10.39 0.87
CA SER A 46 7.39 -9.34 1.79
C SER A 46 7.38 -7.97 1.12
N LEU A 47 6.19 -7.38 1.01
CA LEU A 47 5.96 -6.02 0.56
C LEU A 47 5.75 -5.11 1.78
N ILE A 48 6.34 -3.91 1.76
CA ILE A 48 6.13 -2.90 2.80
C ILE A 48 5.37 -1.72 2.18
N LEU A 49 4.18 -1.45 2.70
CA LEU A 49 3.41 -0.26 2.37
C LEU A 49 3.96 0.94 3.15
N LYS A 50 4.27 2.04 2.46
CA LYS A 50 4.69 3.31 3.06
C LYS A 50 3.78 4.43 2.56
N ILE A 51 3.51 5.41 3.43
CA ILE A 51 2.85 6.65 3.05
C ILE A 51 3.94 7.61 2.56
N ASN A 52 3.83 8.06 1.30
CA ASN A 52 4.68 9.09 0.74
C ASN A 52 4.08 10.45 1.10
N GLY A 53 4.40 10.94 2.30
CA GLY A 53 4.20 12.33 2.67
C GLY A 53 5.50 13.10 2.50
N ASP A 54 5.44 14.26 1.85
CA ASP A 54 6.44 15.32 2.05
C ASP A 54 6.56 15.54 3.56
N LYS A 55 7.73 15.23 4.13
CA LYS A 55 8.09 15.72 5.45
C LYS A 55 8.44 17.21 5.31
N ASN A 56 7.45 18.06 5.08
CA ASN A 56 7.59 19.46 5.43
C ASN A 56 7.18 19.57 6.90
N VAL A 57 8.20 19.39 7.75
CA VAL A 57 8.28 20.05 9.06
C VAL A 57 8.54 21.52 8.81
#